data_AF-A0A956PEK1-F1
#
_entry.id   AF-A0A956PEK1-F1
#
_cell.length_a   1.000
_cell.length_b   1.000
_cell.length_c   1.000
_cell.angle_alpha   90.00
_cell.angle_beta   90.00
_cell.angle_gamma   90.00
#
_symmetry.space_group_name_H-M   'P 1'
#
loop_
_entity.id
_entity.type
_entity.pdbx_description
1 polymer ?
#
loop_
_entity_poly.entity_id
_entity_poly.type
_entity_poly.pdbx_seq_one_letter_code
_entity_poly.pdbx_strand_id
1 'polypeptide(L)' 'MQQTHLQALPARRRAPRSRVRYGYLFSVPGLLVAGALIIYPLFYGLYVSLTEWNWTSGRSTSMTFIGLANYV' A
#
# COMPACT_ATOMS: atom_id res chain seq x y z
N MET A 1 45.66 -39.23 -14.28
CA MET A 1 44.95 -38.24 -15.12
C MET A 1 43.52 -38.09 -14.58
N GLN A 2 43.26 -37.06 -13.79
CA GLN A 2 41.92 -36.79 -13.22
C GLN A 2 41.24 -35.73 -14.09
N GLN A 3 40.17 -36.12 -14.79
CA GLN A 3 39.37 -35.21 -15.60
C GLN A 3 38.39 -34.46 -14.69
N THR A 4 38.59 -33.15 -14.54
CA THR A 4 37.67 -32.26 -13.82
C THR A 4 36.40 -32.10 -14.65
N HIS A 5 35.32 -32.77 -14.25
CA HIS A 5 34.01 -32.67 -14.87
C HIS A 5 33.40 -31.30 -14.50
N LEU A 6 33.70 -30.27 -15.29
CA LEU A 6 33.15 -28.93 -15.11
C LEU A 6 31.63 -28.98 -15.38
N GLN A 7 30.85 -29.14 -14.32
CA GLN A 7 29.39 -29.03 -14.38
C GLN A 7 29.03 -27.59 -14.75
N ALA A 8 28.61 -27.39 -16.00
CA ALA A 8 28.11 -26.10 -16.46
C ALA A 8 26.87 -25.74 -15.63
N LEU A 9 26.97 -24.65 -14.86
CA LEU A 9 25.85 -24.12 -14.08
C LEU A 9 24.67 -23.84 -15.03
N PRO A 10 23.45 -24.30 -14.72
CA PRO A 10 22.31 -24.12 -15.59
C PRO A 10 22.09 -22.63 -15.84
N ALA A 11 22.11 -22.23 -17.10
CA ALA A 11 21.83 -20.86 -17.51
C ALA A 11 20.50 -20.42 -16.88
N ARG A 12 20.55 -19.41 -16.00
CA ARG A 12 19.39 -18.87 -15.29
C ARG A 12 18.35 -18.42 -16.32
N ARG A 13 17.36 -19.26 -16.61
CA ARG A 13 16.27 -18.93 -17.55
C ARG A 13 15.55 -17.71 -17.00
N ARG A 14 15.72 -16.58 -17.67
CA ARG A 14 14.92 -15.39 -17.42
C ARG A 14 13.47 -15.77 -17.69
N ALA A 15 12.59 -15.60 -16.71
CA ALA A 15 11.19 -15.88 -16.88
C ALA A 15 10.63 -15.02 -18.03
N PRO A 16 9.80 -15.57 -18.92
CA PRO A 16 9.23 -14.81 -20.03
C PRO A 16 8.42 -13.63 -19.50
N ARG A 17 8.56 -12.45 -20.13
CA ARG A 17 7.91 -11.18 -19.74
C ARG A 17 6.39 -11.31 -19.56
N SER A 18 5.75 -12.23 -20.28
CA SER A 18 4.32 -12.53 -20.15
C SER A 18 3.95 -13.02 -18.75
N ARG A 19 4.78 -13.85 -18.11
CA ARG A 19 4.53 -14.40 -16.78
C ARG A 19 4.48 -13.32 -15.69
N VAL A 20 5.28 -12.26 -15.86
CA VAL A 20 5.32 -11.11 -14.96
C VAL A 20 4.02 -10.30 -15.06
N ARG A 21 3.51 -10.07 -16.28
CA ARG A 21 2.25 -9.34 -16.50
C ARG A 21 1.06 -10.02 -15.82
N TYR A 22 0.94 -11.34 -15.95
CA TYR A 22 -0.14 -12.09 -15.30
C TYR A 22 -0.03 -12.08 -13.78
N GLY A 23 1.19 -12.10 -13.24
CA GLY A 23 1.43 -11.94 -11.80
C GLY A 23 0.87 -10.61 -11.28
N TYR A 24 1.18 -9.50 -11.95
CA TYR A 24 0.61 -8.20 -11.57
C TYR A 24 -0.91 -8.14 -11.74
N LEU A 25 -1.46 -8.66 -12.83
CA LEU A 25 -2.91 -8.62 -13.06
C LEU A 25 -3.69 -9.35 -11.96
N PHE A 26 -3.11 -10.41 -11.39
CA PHE A 26 -3.68 -11.15 -10.28
C PHE A 26 -3.47 -10.46 -8.91
N SER A 27 -2.29 -9.89 -8.67
CA SER A 27 -1.95 -9.30 -7.37
C SER A 27 -2.47 -7.86 -7.18
N VAL A 28 -2.58 -7.08 -8.25
CA VAL A 28 -2.97 -5.65 -8.18
C VAL A 28 -4.34 -5.44 -7.52
N PRO A 29 -5.41 -6.19 -7.86
CA PRO A 29 -6.71 -6.00 -7.19
C PRO A 29 -6.64 -6.17 -5.67
N GLY A 30 -5.91 -7.20 -5.19
CA GLY A 30 -5.72 -7.42 -3.76
C GLY A 30 -4.91 -6.31 -3.09
N LEU A 31 -3.85 -5.85 -3.76
CA LEU A 31 -3.04 -4.71 -3.30
C LEU A 31 -3.85 -3.41 -3.26
N LEU A 32 -4.77 -3.20 -4.21
CA LEU A 32 -5.65 -2.03 -4.23
C LEU A 32 -6.61 -2.05 -3.05
N VAL A 33 -7.23 -3.19 -2.75
CA VAL A 33 -8.13 -3.31 -1.59
C VAL A 33 -7.36 -3.12 -0.28
N ALA A 34 -6.22 -3.80 -0.13
CA ALA A 34 -5.37 -3.65 1.06
C ALA A 34 -4.90 -2.21 1.24
N GLY A 35 -4.44 -1.58 0.15
CA GLY A 35 -4.05 -0.18 0.12
C GLY A 35 -5.20 0.73 0.51
N ALA A 36 -6.39 0.56 -0.08
CA ALA A 36 -7.57 1.36 0.24
C ALA A 36 -7.96 1.25 1.73
N LEU A 37 -7.95 0.06 2.30
CA LEU A 37 -8.28 -0.16 3.72
C LEU A 37 -7.30 0.48 4.69
N ILE A 38 -6.03 0.67 4.28
CA ILE A 38 -5.02 1.34 5.11
C ILE A 38 -5.04 2.85 4.87
N ILE A 39 -5.02 3.26 3.60
CA ILE A 39 -4.90 4.64 3.17
C ILE A 39 -6.13 5.45 3.56
N TYR A 40 -7.34 4.89 3.38
CA TYR A 40 -8.59 5.60 3.68
C TYR A 40 -8.68 6.06 5.15
N PRO A 41 -8.58 5.18 6.18
CA PRO A 41 -8.68 5.61 7.56
C PRO A 41 -7.49 6.48 7.99
N LEU A 42 -6.31 6.32 7.37
CA LEU A 42 -5.14 7.13 7.67
C LEU A 42 -5.37 8.59 7.25
N PHE A 43 -5.84 8.82 6.03
CA PHE A 43 -6.17 10.18 5.57
C PHE A 43 -7.39 10.75 6.28
N TYR A 44 -8.40 9.92 6.57
CA TYR A 44 -9.56 10.37 7.33
C TYR A 44 -9.17 10.79 8.75
N GLY A 45 -8.32 10.02 9.42
CA GLY A 45 -7.79 10.36 10.75
C GLY A 45 -6.97 11.65 10.72
N LEU A 46 -6.12 11.84 9.71
CA LEU A 46 -5.38 13.09 9.51
C LEU A 46 -6.33 14.27 9.30
N TYR A 47 -7.36 14.11 8.47
CA TYR A 47 -8.37 15.14 8.23
C TYR A 47 -9.11 15.51 9.53
N VAL A 48 -9.59 14.51 10.28
CA VAL A 48 -10.22 14.72 11.58
C VAL A 48 -9.29 15.46 12.53
N SER A 49 -8.00 15.12 12.55
CA SER A 49 -7.01 15.76 13.42
C SER A 49 -6.73 17.23 13.11
N LEU A 50 -7.08 17.71 11.91
CA LEU A 50 -6.95 19.10 11.50
C LEU A 50 -8.28 19.86 11.54
N THR A 51 -9.36 19.18 11.89
CA THR A 51 -10.70 19.74 11.96
C THR A 51 -11.23 19.72 13.38
N GLU A 52 -12.18 20.60 13.65
CA GLU A 52 -12.95 20.56 14.88
C GLU A 52 -13.96 19.39 14.80
N TRP A 53 -13.66 18.32 15.54
CA TRP A 53 -14.53 17.16 15.65
C TRP A 53 -15.12 17.07 17.05
N ASN A 54 -16.45 17.05 17.12
CA ASN A 54 -17.18 16.86 18.36
C ASN A 54 -17.92 15.51 18.35
N TRP A 55 -17.60 14.64 19.32
CA TRP A 55 -18.19 13.31 19.48
C TRP A 55 -19.63 13.35 20.01
N THR A 56 -20.02 14.39 20.75
CA THR A 56 -21.34 14.47 21.40
C THR A 56 -22.46 14.92 20.46
N SER A 57 -22.12 15.56 19.33
CA SER A 57 -23.09 16.02 18.33
C SER A 57 -23.36 14.99 17.22
N GLY A 58 -22.73 13.81 17.23
CA GLY A 58 -23.02 12.67 16.34
C GLY A 58 -22.63 12.86 14.86
N ARG A 59 -22.66 14.10 14.37
CA ARG A 59 -22.01 14.59 13.15
C ARG A 59 -21.72 16.05 13.37
N SER A 60 -20.47 16.42 13.15
CA SER A 60 -20.02 17.79 13.12
C SER A 60 -20.93 18.64 12.21
N THR A 61 -21.77 19.50 12.80
CA THR A 61 -22.54 20.51 12.05
C THR A 61 -21.60 21.46 11.29
N SER A 62 -20.31 21.46 11.61
CA SER A 62 -19.26 22.09 10.83
C SER A 62 -17.93 21.37 11.07
N MET A 63 -17.49 20.56 10.11
CA MET A 63 -16.13 20.01 10.09
C MET A 63 -15.16 21.16 9.74
N THR A 64 -15.02 22.09 10.67
CA THR A 64 -14.29 23.35 10.50
C THR A 64 -12.82 23.04 10.53
N PHE A 65 -12.09 23.47 9.50
CA PHE A 65 -10.65 23.32 9.47
C PHE A 65 -10.02 24.31 10.46
N ILE A 66 -9.41 23.77 11.52
CA ILE A 66 -8.73 24.54 12.58
C ILE A 66 -7.20 24.40 12.51
N GLY A 67 -6.70 23.68 11.50
CA GLY A 67 -5.27 23.49 11.29
C GLY A 67 -4.63 22.72 12.44
N LEU A 68 -3.55 23.25 13.01
CA LEU A 68 -2.79 22.60 14.07
C LEU A 68 -3.30 22.94 15.49
N ALA A 69 -4.44 23.61 15.62
CA ALA A 69 -5.00 24.01 16.91
C ALA A 69 -5.28 22.81 17.85
N ASN A 70 -5.44 21.59 17.32
CA ASN A 70 -5.57 20.37 18.12
C ASN A 70 -4.26 19.91 18.81
N TYR A 71 -3.12 20.53 18.51
CA TYR A 71 -1.79 20.05 18.93
C TYR A 71 -1.02 21.02 19.82
N VAL A 72 -1.59 22.19 20.14
CA VAL A 72 -0.96 23.25 20.95
C VAL A 72 -1.69 23.52 22.24
#